data_AF-A0A1M7MJN2-F1
#
_entry.id   AF-A0A1M7MJN2-F1
#
_cell.length_a   1.000
_cell.length_b   1.000
_cell.length_c   1.000
_cell.angle_alpha   90.00
_cell.angle_beta   90.00
_cell.angle_gamma   90.00
#
_symmetry.space_group_name_H-M   'P 1'
#
loop_
_entity.id
_entity.type
_entity.pdbx_description
1 polymer ?
#
loop_
_entity_poly.entity_id
_entity_poly.type
_entity_poly.pdbx_seq_one_letter_code
_entity_poly.pdbx_strand_id
1 'polypeptide(L)'
;MSNEHFTEPEVNKNVSPLDDFDNAETVSSAASSAPVSDDSILDFDDDPLSATSVSKKSLVIFFLIDTSGSMKGKKMGELNTVMEELIPEIRRVGEADTDVKIAVLTFSTEVRWMYSNPIPIEDFEWARLRASGVTSMGAAFKELNHRMSRNSFLNSPSLSFAPVIFLMTDGYPSDDYKEGLRELQTNSWYKFGLKAALGIGQEANDNILAEFTGSKDTVVHAYSGGQLAQMIKIIAVTSSQIGSKSMTLSDDTSHELGEEDVFAAKQKLLGQQIQELVSTQTDGDDVPFDTGW
;
A
#
# COMPACT_ATOMS: atom_id res chain seq x y z
N MET A 1 -64.07 20.33 -33.49
CA MET A 1 -63.73 21.66 -32.95
C MET A 1 -62.27 21.57 -32.52
N SER A 2 -61.34 21.58 -33.48
CA SER A 2 -60.54 22.72 -33.99
C SER A 2 -59.10 22.49 -33.48
N ASN A 3 -58.14 21.93 -34.26
CA ASN A 3 -57.26 22.55 -35.28
C ASN A 3 -56.77 23.95 -34.85
N GLU A 4 -55.47 24.31 -34.83
CA GLU A 4 -54.39 24.22 -35.84
C GLU A 4 -53.00 24.27 -35.12
N HIS A 5 -51.92 23.55 -35.52
CA HIS A 5 -51.00 23.72 -36.67
C HIS A 5 -50.01 24.90 -36.57
N PHE A 6 -48.69 24.64 -36.48
CA PHE A 6 -47.56 25.26 -37.24
C PHE A 6 -46.19 24.87 -36.60
N THR A 7 -45.36 24.00 -37.23
CA THR A 7 -44.26 24.22 -38.20
C THR A 7 -42.85 24.24 -37.58
N GLU A 8 -42.04 23.22 -37.90
CA GLU A 8 -40.59 23.33 -38.20
C GLU A 8 -40.40 23.83 -39.66
N PRO A 9 -39.19 24.03 -40.24
CA PRO A 9 -37.79 23.83 -39.79
C PRO A 9 -36.80 24.97 -40.19
N GLU A 10 -35.51 24.88 -39.82
CA GLU A 10 -34.30 25.31 -40.60
C GLU A 10 -33.05 24.75 -39.87
N VAL A 11 -32.31 23.77 -40.40
CA VAL A 11 -31.23 23.84 -41.41
C VAL A 11 -30.17 24.92 -41.13
N ASN A 12 -28.98 24.50 -40.68
CA ASN A 12 -27.77 25.10 -41.23
C ASN A 12 -26.68 24.05 -41.46
N LYS A 13 -26.44 23.79 -42.75
CA LYS A 13 -25.27 23.13 -43.29
C LYS A 13 -24.15 24.17 -43.32
N ASN A 14 -22.95 23.82 -42.90
CA ASN A 14 -21.76 24.40 -43.52
C ASN A 14 -20.74 23.29 -43.77
N VAL A 15 -20.62 23.00 -45.07
CA VAL A 15 -19.59 22.18 -45.70
C VAL A 15 -18.92 23.09 -46.74
N SER A 16 -17.63 22.83 -46.95
CA SER A 16 -16.78 23.09 -48.14
C SER A 16 -15.91 24.35 -48.14
N PRO A 17 -14.82 24.41 -48.95
CA PRO A 17 -14.12 23.32 -49.68
C PRO A 17 -12.58 23.31 -49.50
N LEU A 18 -12.00 22.27 -50.09
CA LEU A 18 -10.61 22.08 -50.50
C LEU A 18 -10.03 23.27 -51.28
N ASP A 19 -8.73 23.52 -51.12
CA ASP A 19 -7.88 24.09 -52.17
C ASP A 19 -6.63 23.20 -52.31
N ASP A 20 -6.56 22.54 -53.47
CA ASP A 20 -5.37 21.95 -54.07
C ASP A 20 -4.41 23.06 -54.49
N PHE A 21 -3.12 22.94 -54.15
CA PHE A 21 -2.05 23.48 -54.99
C PHE A 21 -0.89 22.49 -55.08
N ASP A 22 -0.93 21.81 -56.21
CA ASP A 22 0.15 21.15 -56.92
C ASP A 22 1.34 22.11 -57.10
N ASN A 23 2.57 21.69 -56.75
CA ASN A 23 3.72 22.08 -57.55
C ASN A 23 4.86 21.07 -57.41
N ALA A 24 5.09 20.34 -58.50
CA ALA A 24 6.26 19.53 -58.77
C ALA A 24 7.43 20.40 -59.24
N GLU A 25 8.66 20.01 -58.84
CA GLU A 25 9.92 20.07 -59.62
C GLU A 25 11.02 19.44 -58.72
N THR A 26 11.48 18.19 -58.93
CA THR A 26 12.60 17.74 -59.80
C THR A 26 13.78 18.73 -59.79
N VAL A 27 15.05 18.42 -59.49
CA VAL A 27 15.95 17.37 -60.05
C VAL A 27 17.23 17.26 -59.17
N SER A 28 17.93 16.10 -59.28
CA SER A 28 19.41 15.95 -59.28
C SER A 28 20.11 15.77 -57.92
N SER A 29 21.10 14.90 -57.70
CA SER A 29 21.70 13.76 -58.40
C SER A 29 22.85 13.23 -57.54
N ALA A 30 23.12 11.92 -57.68
CA ALA A 30 24.42 11.26 -57.55
C ALA A 30 24.98 10.91 -56.16
N ALA A 31 25.18 9.60 -56.02
CA ALA A 31 26.03 8.90 -55.07
C ALA A 31 27.53 9.17 -55.33
N SER A 32 28.38 8.96 -54.30
CA SER A 32 29.55 8.05 -54.38
C SER A 32 30.40 8.07 -53.10
N SER A 33 30.60 6.86 -52.54
CA SER A 33 31.83 6.29 -51.96
C SER A 33 32.66 7.01 -50.86
N ALA A 34 32.87 6.27 -49.77
CA ALA A 34 33.84 6.46 -48.68
C ALA A 34 35.32 6.59 -49.15
N PRO A 35 36.22 6.92 -48.20
CA PRO A 35 37.07 5.83 -47.69
C PRO A 35 37.23 5.81 -46.16
N VAL A 36 37.64 4.64 -45.69
CA VAL A 36 37.93 4.22 -44.32
C VAL A 36 39.31 4.76 -43.88
N SER A 37 39.44 5.19 -42.63
CA SER A 37 40.71 5.21 -41.90
C SER A 37 40.49 4.67 -40.49
N ASP A 38 41.01 3.48 -40.29
CA ASP A 38 41.25 2.77 -39.04
C ASP A 38 42.30 3.53 -38.22
N ASP A 39 41.97 3.93 -36.99
CA ASP A 39 42.96 4.06 -35.94
C ASP A 39 42.29 3.81 -34.57
N SER A 40 42.86 2.83 -33.89
CA SER A 40 42.45 2.27 -32.62
C SER A 40 42.58 3.27 -31.47
N ILE A 41 41.48 3.52 -30.76
CA ILE A 41 41.50 3.64 -29.29
C ILE A 41 40.27 2.90 -28.77
N LEU A 42 40.54 1.78 -28.09
CA LEU A 42 39.60 1.13 -27.21
C LEU A 42 39.42 2.06 -26.01
N ASP A 43 38.37 2.87 -26.00
CA ASP A 43 37.94 3.60 -24.81
C ASP A 43 37.36 2.58 -23.80
N PHE A 44 38.27 1.91 -23.10
CA PHE A 44 38.02 1.29 -21.81
C PHE A 44 37.91 2.41 -20.76
N ASP A 45 36.84 3.20 -20.84
CA ASP A 45 36.33 3.89 -19.66
C ASP A 45 35.39 2.93 -18.92
N ASP A 46 35.96 1.81 -18.49
CA ASP A 46 35.37 0.96 -17.45
C ASP A 46 35.64 1.68 -16.13
N ASP A 47 34.89 2.75 -15.86
CA ASP A 47 34.83 3.37 -14.54
C ASP A 47 34.27 2.31 -13.57
N PRO A 48 35.08 1.72 -12.66
CA PRO A 48 34.60 0.70 -11.74
C PRO A 48 33.61 1.27 -10.71
N LEU A 49 33.34 2.58 -10.76
CA LEU A 49 32.35 3.31 -9.98
C LEU A 49 31.12 3.75 -10.78
N SER A 50 31.00 3.38 -12.06
CA SER A 50 29.70 3.20 -12.73
C SER A 50 29.01 1.95 -12.15
N ALA A 51 28.90 1.93 -10.82
CA ALA A 51 28.06 1.00 -10.10
C ALA A 51 26.67 1.18 -10.67
N THR A 52 26.25 0.23 -11.52
CA THR A 52 24.86 -0.12 -11.73
C THR A 52 24.19 0.04 -10.38
N SER A 53 23.38 1.10 -10.22
CA SER A 53 22.76 1.42 -8.94
C SER A 53 22.10 0.13 -8.46
N VAL A 54 22.60 -0.46 -7.37
CA VAL A 54 22.07 -1.72 -6.85
C VAL A 54 20.58 -1.49 -6.67
N SER A 55 19.75 -2.16 -7.45
CA SER A 55 18.31 -1.96 -7.46
C SER A 55 17.79 -2.30 -6.07
N LYS A 56 17.51 -1.27 -5.27
CA LYS A 56 17.01 -1.43 -3.91
C LYS A 56 15.64 -2.10 -3.97
N LYS A 57 15.45 -3.13 -3.16
CA LYS A 57 14.13 -3.73 -2.99
C LYS A 57 13.21 -2.73 -2.28
N SER A 58 11.98 -2.61 -2.75
CA SER A 58 10.97 -1.71 -2.21
C SER A 58 9.99 -2.46 -1.32
N LEU A 59 9.68 -1.88 -0.16
CA LEU A 59 8.65 -2.36 0.75
C LEU A 59 7.46 -1.40 0.68
N VAL A 60 6.26 -1.91 0.39
CA VAL A 60 5.04 -1.09 0.42
C VAL A 60 4.24 -1.42 1.67
N ILE A 61 3.95 -0.39 2.47
CA ILE A 61 3.09 -0.46 3.65
C ILE A 61 1.73 0.12 3.28
N PHE A 62 0.70 -0.72 3.36
CA PHE A 62 -0.70 -0.36 3.13
C PHE A 62 -1.38 -0.07 4.47
N PHE A 63 -2.00 1.09 4.59
CA PHE A 63 -2.90 1.40 5.69
C PHE A 63 -4.33 1.48 5.17
N LEU A 64 -5.21 0.64 5.71
CA LEU A 64 -6.65 0.70 5.50
C LEU A 64 -7.27 1.35 6.73
N ILE A 65 -7.72 2.58 6.57
CA ILE A 65 -8.18 3.41 7.68
C ILE A 65 -9.67 3.68 7.58
N ASP A 66 -10.38 3.23 8.60
CA ASP A 66 -11.79 3.54 8.78
C ASP A 66 -11.98 5.01 9.15
N THR A 67 -12.79 5.68 8.34
CA THR A 67 -13.19 7.08 8.51
C THR A 67 -14.71 7.20 8.62
N SER A 68 -15.40 6.13 9.01
CA SER A 68 -16.84 6.09 9.21
C SER A 68 -17.30 6.97 10.38
N GLY A 69 -18.62 7.19 10.48
CA GLY A 69 -19.19 8.02 11.54
C GLY A 69 -18.92 7.53 12.98
N SER A 70 -18.71 6.23 13.19
CA SER A 70 -18.40 5.66 14.51
C SER A 70 -16.99 6.02 15.01
N MET A 71 -16.10 6.41 14.08
CA MET A 71 -14.75 6.87 14.39
C MET A 71 -14.69 8.33 14.88
N LYS A 72 -15.81 9.06 14.95
CA LYS A 72 -15.82 10.48 15.35
C LYS A 72 -15.28 10.74 16.77
N GLY A 73 -14.82 11.96 16.99
CA GLY A 73 -14.39 12.43 18.31
C GLY A 73 -13.04 11.86 18.71
N LYS A 74 -12.97 11.27 19.91
CA LYS A 74 -11.73 10.79 20.54
C LYS A 74 -10.99 9.77 19.66
N LYS A 75 -11.69 8.80 19.07
CA LYS A 75 -11.10 7.76 18.20
C LYS A 75 -10.33 8.34 17.01
N MET A 76 -10.94 9.24 16.24
CA MET A 76 -10.26 9.91 15.11
C MET A 76 -9.14 10.85 15.59
N GLY A 77 -9.30 11.45 16.76
CA GLY A 77 -8.24 12.24 17.39
C GLY A 77 -7.00 11.39 17.67
N GLU A 78 -7.19 10.26 18.35
CA GLU A 78 -6.14 9.29 18.68
C GLU A 78 -5.50 8.70 17.43
N LEU A 79 -6.29 8.26 16.45
CA LEU A 79 -5.76 7.75 15.19
C LEU A 79 -4.85 8.76 14.50
N ASN A 80 -5.28 10.01 14.40
CA ASN A 80 -4.47 11.05 13.75
C ASN A 80 -3.17 11.29 14.52
N THR A 81 -3.21 11.36 15.85
CA THR A 81 -2.01 11.53 16.68
C THR A 81 -1.05 10.36 16.51
N VAL A 82 -1.56 9.13 16.54
CA VAL A 82 -0.78 7.90 16.33
C VAL A 82 -0.10 7.94 14.96
N MET A 83 -0.80 8.33 13.89
CA MET A 83 -0.21 8.43 12.55
C MET A 83 0.82 9.56 12.45
N GLU A 84 0.58 10.72 13.08
CA GLU A 84 1.54 11.83 13.14
C GLU A 84 2.85 11.44 13.83
N GLU A 85 2.78 10.62 14.89
CA GLU A 85 3.94 10.08 15.59
C GLU A 85 4.63 8.94 14.81
N LEU A 86 3.84 8.13 14.11
CA LEU A 86 4.30 6.95 13.40
C LEU A 86 5.15 7.29 12.17
N ILE A 87 4.71 8.24 11.35
CA ILE A 87 5.36 8.55 10.06
C ILE A 87 6.86 8.91 10.23
N PRO A 88 7.26 9.78 11.18
CA PRO A 88 8.68 10.06 11.45
C PRO A 88 9.48 8.85 11.93
N GLU A 89 8.85 7.90 12.62
CA GLU A 89 9.51 6.67 13.07
C GLU A 89 9.76 5.71 11.90
N ILE A 90 8.78 5.54 11.00
CA ILE A 90 8.96 4.72 9.78
C ILE A 90 10.09 5.30 8.93
N ARG A 91 10.20 6.63 8.86
CA ARG A 91 11.27 7.31 8.11
C ARG A 91 12.66 6.88 8.59
N ARG A 92 12.87 6.82 9.91
CA ARG A 92 14.11 6.30 10.51
C ARG A 92 14.38 4.83 10.19
N VAL A 93 13.35 4.04 9.87
CA VAL A 93 13.52 2.66 9.38
C VAL A 93 13.90 2.64 7.90
N GLY A 94 13.38 3.59 7.11
CA GLY A 94 13.66 3.75 5.68
C GLY A 94 15.10 4.17 5.34
N GLU A 95 15.87 4.65 6.33
CA GLU A 95 17.31 4.92 6.17
C GLU A 95 18.16 3.65 5.95
N ALA A 96 17.62 2.46 6.28
CA ALA A 96 18.24 1.18 5.92
C ALA A 96 18.17 0.94 4.41
N ASP A 97 18.87 -0.07 3.86
CA ASP A 97 18.95 -0.37 2.41
C ASP A 97 17.63 -0.81 1.72
N THR A 98 16.48 -0.33 2.19
CA THR A 98 15.13 -0.66 1.71
C THR A 98 14.36 0.60 1.31
N ASP A 99 13.81 0.63 0.11
CA ASP A 99 12.94 1.73 -0.35
C ASP A 99 11.52 1.56 0.21
N VAL A 100 11.21 2.24 1.32
CA VAL A 100 9.91 2.14 1.99
C VAL A 100 8.91 3.13 1.39
N LYS A 101 7.78 2.61 0.90
CA LYS A 101 6.66 3.38 0.37
C LYS A 101 5.40 3.16 1.20
N ILE A 102 4.58 4.20 1.31
CA ILE A 102 3.30 4.16 2.01
C ILE A 102 2.15 4.35 1.02
N ALA A 103 1.10 3.54 1.18
CA ALA A 103 -0.18 3.72 0.52
C ALA A 103 -1.30 3.73 1.56
N VAL A 104 -2.05 4.83 1.65
CA VAL A 104 -3.16 4.97 2.60
C VAL A 104 -4.49 4.92 1.86
N LEU A 105 -5.28 3.89 2.15
CA LEU A 105 -6.67 3.75 1.74
C LEU A 105 -7.57 4.15 2.90
N THR A 106 -8.34 5.21 2.72
CA THR A 106 -9.40 5.59 3.65
C THR A 106 -10.72 5.02 3.17
N PHE A 107 -11.57 4.54 4.08
CA PHE A 107 -12.89 4.06 3.73
C PHE A 107 -13.94 4.53 4.72
N SER A 108 -15.11 4.87 4.19
CA SER A 108 -16.33 5.13 4.94
C SER A 108 -17.52 4.70 4.06
N THR A 109 -18.39 5.62 3.65
CA THR A 109 -19.35 5.37 2.55
C THR A 109 -18.65 5.20 1.21
N GLU A 110 -17.52 5.90 1.02
CA GLU A 110 -16.69 5.81 -0.17
C GLU A 110 -15.29 5.36 0.23
N VAL A 111 -14.59 4.75 -0.73
CA VAL A 111 -13.22 4.30 -0.61
C VAL A 111 -12.32 5.25 -1.39
N ARG A 112 -11.28 5.80 -0.76
CA ARG A 112 -10.37 6.77 -1.37
C ARG A 112 -8.92 6.52 -0.96
N TRP A 113 -8.01 6.55 -1.92
CA TRP A 113 -6.60 6.64 -1.65
C TRP A 113 -6.20 8.07 -1.33
N MET A 114 -5.35 8.27 -0.31
CA MET A 114 -4.79 9.59 0.02
C MET A 114 -3.92 10.13 -1.12
N TYR A 115 -3.16 9.24 -1.77
CA TYR A 115 -2.33 9.53 -2.93
C TYR A 115 -2.64 8.54 -4.06
N SER A 116 -2.46 8.95 -5.31
CA SER A 116 -2.76 8.12 -6.48
C SER A 116 -1.85 6.90 -6.65
N ASN A 117 -0.66 6.94 -6.03
CA ASN A 117 0.35 5.88 -6.02
C ASN A 117 1.01 5.79 -4.63
N PRO A 118 1.69 4.66 -4.30
CA PRO A 118 2.51 4.57 -3.10
C PRO A 118 3.61 5.62 -3.11
N ILE A 119 3.74 6.39 -2.02
CA ILE A 119 4.69 7.50 -1.89
C ILE A 119 5.88 7.06 -1.03
N PRO A 120 7.13 7.34 -1.43
CA PRO A 120 8.29 7.15 -0.56
C PRO A 120 8.08 7.81 0.81
N ILE A 121 8.52 7.16 1.90
CA ILE A 121 8.31 7.68 3.26
C ILE A 121 8.92 9.07 3.50
N GLU A 122 9.98 9.41 2.76
CA GLU A 122 10.62 10.73 2.80
C GLU A 122 9.69 11.84 2.28
N ASP A 123 8.90 11.52 1.26
CA ASP A 123 7.99 12.44 0.58
C ASP A 123 6.55 12.37 1.12
N PHE A 124 6.26 11.38 1.98
CA PHE A 124 4.92 11.17 2.51
C PHE A 124 4.56 12.25 3.53
N GLU A 125 3.47 12.98 3.27
CA GLU A 125 2.88 13.92 4.21
C GLU A 125 1.54 13.39 4.74
N TRP A 126 1.38 13.38 6.06
CA TRP A 126 0.13 12.98 6.70
C TRP A 126 -0.90 14.12 6.66
N ALA A 127 -2.07 13.84 6.10
CA ALA A 127 -3.22 14.73 6.17
C ALA A 127 -4.24 14.20 7.19
N ARG A 128 -4.55 14.98 8.22
CA ARG A 128 -5.50 14.57 9.27
C ARG A 128 -6.85 14.18 8.67
N LEU A 129 -7.33 13.01 9.08
CA LEU A 129 -8.56 12.42 8.61
C LEU A 129 -9.76 12.92 9.41
N ARG A 130 -10.94 12.86 8.78
CA ARG A 130 -12.22 13.22 9.37
C ARG A 130 -13.22 12.08 9.21
N ALA A 131 -13.99 11.85 10.26
CA ALA A 131 -14.94 10.75 10.34
C ALA A 131 -16.35 11.16 9.86
N SER A 132 -16.93 10.40 8.92
CA SER A 132 -18.28 10.61 8.37
C SER A 132 -18.79 9.36 7.66
N GLY A 133 -20.10 9.27 7.40
CA GLY A 133 -20.66 8.17 6.60
C GLY A 133 -20.76 6.83 7.34
N VAL A 134 -20.88 5.76 6.55
CA VAL A 134 -21.00 4.36 7.03
C VAL A 134 -19.64 3.63 6.91
N THR A 135 -19.61 2.32 7.15
CA THR A 135 -18.37 1.52 7.13
C THR A 135 -18.37 0.51 5.98
N SER A 136 -18.03 0.93 4.76
CA SER A 136 -17.96 0.08 3.56
C SER A 136 -16.63 -0.68 3.48
N MET A 137 -16.46 -1.65 4.38
CA MET A 137 -15.23 -2.44 4.53
C MET A 137 -15.04 -3.45 3.40
N GLY A 138 -16.11 -4.10 2.93
CA GLY A 138 -16.05 -5.00 1.79
C GLY A 138 -15.60 -4.30 0.51
N ALA A 139 -16.09 -3.09 0.27
CA ALA A 139 -15.62 -2.24 -0.82
C ALA A 139 -14.12 -1.90 -0.66
N ALA A 140 -13.65 -1.61 0.56
CA ALA A 140 -12.24 -1.34 0.81
C ALA A 140 -11.35 -2.55 0.51
N PHE A 141 -11.78 -3.76 0.85
CA PHE A 141 -11.05 -4.99 0.54
C PHE A 141 -10.99 -5.28 -0.97
N LYS A 142 -12.07 -5.01 -1.71
CA LYS A 142 -12.10 -5.14 -3.18
C LYS A 142 -11.15 -4.12 -3.85
N GLU A 143 -11.13 -2.87 -3.39
CA GLU A 143 -10.21 -1.86 -3.91
C GLU A 143 -8.74 -2.21 -3.59
N LEU A 144 -8.47 -2.68 -2.36
CA LEU A 144 -7.14 -3.15 -2.00
C LEU A 144 -6.70 -4.32 -2.90
N ASN A 145 -7.59 -5.30 -3.14
CA ASN A 145 -7.32 -6.42 -4.04
C ASN A 145 -6.92 -5.94 -5.45
N HIS A 146 -7.64 -4.96 -5.98
CA HIS A 146 -7.36 -4.39 -7.30
C HIS A 146 -5.98 -3.71 -7.37
N ARG A 147 -5.62 -2.94 -6.34
CA ARG A 147 -4.37 -2.17 -6.31
C ARG A 147 -3.14 -2.99 -5.98
N MET A 148 -3.29 -4.07 -5.19
CA MET A 148 -2.24 -5.05 -4.94
C MET A 148 -2.10 -6.01 -6.13
N SER A 149 -1.68 -5.47 -7.26
CA SER A 149 -1.43 -6.24 -8.47
C SER A 149 -0.09 -5.86 -9.10
N ARG A 150 0.43 -6.79 -9.91
CA ARG A 150 1.70 -6.62 -10.66
C ARG A 150 1.63 -5.53 -11.74
N ASN A 151 0.46 -4.93 -11.95
CA ASN A 151 0.25 -3.88 -12.92
C ASN A 151 -0.18 -2.55 -12.27
N SER A 152 -0.20 -2.47 -10.93
CA SER A 152 -0.62 -1.28 -10.18
C SER A 152 0.43 -0.93 -9.12
N PHE A 153 0.14 -1.06 -7.82
CA PHE A 153 1.00 -0.52 -6.77
C PHE A 153 2.22 -1.40 -6.48
N LEU A 154 2.19 -2.66 -6.96
CA LEU A 154 3.25 -3.65 -6.78
C LEU A 154 3.80 -4.09 -8.14
N ASN A 155 4.06 -3.12 -9.02
CA ASN A 155 4.39 -3.34 -10.43
C ASN A 155 5.81 -3.84 -10.73
N SER A 156 6.64 -4.01 -9.69
CA SER A 156 8.01 -4.50 -9.83
C SER A 156 8.27 -5.70 -8.91
N PRO A 157 7.64 -6.87 -9.14
CA PRO A 157 7.61 -7.97 -8.17
C PRO A 157 8.98 -8.54 -7.80
N SER A 158 9.93 -8.56 -8.75
CA SER A 158 11.31 -9.00 -8.50
C SER A 158 12.08 -8.08 -7.56
N LEU A 159 11.62 -6.84 -7.42
CA LEU A 159 12.18 -5.79 -6.58
C LEU A 159 11.23 -5.39 -5.45
N SER A 160 10.15 -6.14 -5.19
CA SER A 160 9.21 -5.85 -4.11
C SER A 160 9.33 -6.89 -3.00
N PHE A 161 9.48 -6.42 -1.77
CA PHE A 161 9.26 -7.26 -0.60
C PHE A 161 7.77 -7.59 -0.46
N ALA A 162 7.46 -8.62 0.35
CA ALA A 162 6.09 -8.89 0.76
C ALA A 162 5.49 -7.63 1.43
N PRO A 163 4.29 -7.19 1.03
CA PRO A 163 3.70 -5.97 1.56
C PRO A 163 3.30 -6.13 3.02
N VAL A 164 3.22 -5.01 3.73
CA VAL A 164 2.67 -4.92 5.07
C VAL A 164 1.29 -4.30 4.98
N ILE A 165 0.30 -4.87 5.64
CA ILE A 165 -1.08 -4.41 5.54
C ILE A 165 -1.65 -4.18 6.94
N PHE A 166 -1.97 -2.93 7.24
CA PHE A 166 -2.64 -2.51 8.45
C PHE A 166 -4.11 -2.24 8.20
N LEU A 167 -4.99 -2.79 9.04
CA LEU A 167 -6.39 -2.40 9.12
C LEU A 167 -6.63 -1.62 10.42
N MET A 168 -7.21 -0.43 10.34
CA MET A 168 -7.50 0.43 11.49
C MET A 168 -8.98 0.77 11.49
N THR A 169 -9.75 0.19 12.43
CA THR A 169 -11.21 0.31 12.46
C THR A 169 -11.76 -0.03 13.85
N ASP A 170 -12.99 0.40 14.12
CA ASP A 170 -13.77 -0.09 15.25
C ASP A 170 -14.66 -1.31 14.89
N GLY A 171 -14.50 -1.87 13.69
CA GLY A 171 -14.85 -3.26 13.39
C GLY A 171 -16.33 -3.54 13.07
N TYR A 172 -17.16 -2.53 12.79
CA TYR A 172 -18.57 -2.73 12.44
C TYR A 172 -18.86 -2.41 10.96
N PRO A 173 -18.63 -3.36 10.03
CA PRO A 173 -18.92 -3.15 8.61
C PRO A 173 -20.43 -3.01 8.36
N SER A 174 -20.77 -2.14 7.41
CA SER A 174 -22.15 -1.89 6.95
C SER A 174 -22.49 -2.64 5.65
N ASP A 175 -21.49 -3.24 5.00
CA ASP A 175 -21.61 -4.01 3.76
C ASP A 175 -21.17 -5.49 3.96
N ASP A 176 -21.26 -6.28 2.89
CA ASP A 176 -20.77 -7.67 2.91
C ASP A 176 -19.24 -7.70 2.83
N TYR A 177 -18.60 -7.45 3.97
CA TYR A 177 -17.15 -7.50 4.10
C TYR A 177 -16.60 -8.90 3.81
N LYS A 178 -17.38 -9.96 4.04
CA LYS A 178 -16.93 -11.35 3.85
C LYS A 178 -16.72 -11.66 2.39
N GLU A 179 -17.59 -11.16 1.52
CA GLU A 179 -17.40 -11.28 0.08
C GLU A 179 -16.10 -10.60 -0.37
N GLY A 180 -15.89 -9.35 0.06
CA GLY A 180 -14.66 -8.60 -0.27
C GLY A 180 -13.40 -9.26 0.30
N LEU A 181 -13.46 -9.78 1.53
CA LEU A 181 -12.36 -10.48 2.17
C LEU A 181 -12.03 -11.79 1.45
N ARG A 182 -13.04 -12.57 1.05
CA ARG A 182 -12.83 -13.82 0.31
C ARG A 182 -12.16 -13.56 -1.05
N GLU A 183 -12.53 -12.47 -1.72
CA GLU A 183 -11.86 -12.05 -2.96
C GLU A 183 -10.40 -11.68 -2.69
N LEU A 184 -10.16 -10.84 -1.67
CA LEU A 184 -8.83 -10.41 -1.25
C LEU A 184 -7.94 -11.60 -0.85
N GLN A 185 -8.49 -12.62 -0.18
CA GLN A 185 -7.79 -13.85 0.19
C GLN A 185 -7.30 -14.67 -1.02
N THR A 186 -7.83 -14.45 -2.22
CA THR A 186 -7.30 -15.10 -3.43
C THR A 186 -6.03 -14.43 -3.97
N ASN A 187 -5.75 -13.19 -3.54
CA ASN A 187 -4.61 -12.40 -3.99
C ASN A 187 -3.30 -12.89 -3.36
N SER A 188 -2.30 -13.24 -4.18
CA SER A 188 -1.00 -13.70 -3.70
C SER A 188 -0.27 -12.68 -2.81
N TRP A 189 -0.35 -11.39 -3.14
CA TRP A 189 0.27 -10.34 -2.32
C TRP A 189 -0.38 -10.25 -0.94
N TYR A 190 -1.69 -10.48 -0.84
CA TYR A 190 -2.38 -10.56 0.44
C TYR A 190 -2.01 -11.82 1.23
N LYS A 191 -2.00 -12.99 0.56
CA LYS A 191 -1.67 -14.28 1.18
C LYS A 191 -0.29 -14.23 1.85
N PHE A 192 0.69 -13.71 1.12
CA PHE A 192 2.09 -13.64 1.53
C PHE A 192 2.47 -12.32 2.23
N GLY A 193 1.56 -11.35 2.29
CA GLY A 193 1.76 -10.11 3.02
C GLY A 193 1.66 -10.30 4.53
N LEU A 194 2.44 -9.54 5.28
CA LEU A 194 2.32 -9.46 6.74
C LEU A 194 1.13 -8.57 7.08
N LYS A 195 0.25 -9.04 7.98
CA LYS A 195 -1.02 -8.38 8.28
C LYS A 195 -1.11 -8.05 9.76
N ALA A 196 -1.63 -6.88 10.08
CA ALA A 196 -1.97 -6.50 11.44
C ALA A 196 -3.25 -5.67 11.44
N ALA A 197 -4.03 -5.78 12.51
CA ALA A 197 -5.25 -5.02 12.68
C ALA A 197 -5.24 -4.27 14.02
N LEU A 198 -5.55 -2.98 13.98
CA LEU A 198 -5.65 -2.11 15.13
C LEU A 198 -7.13 -1.83 15.40
N GLY A 199 -7.64 -2.41 16.48
CA GLY A 199 -8.97 -2.13 17.01
C GLY A 199 -9.00 -0.80 17.73
N ILE A 200 -9.89 0.10 17.30
CA ILE A 200 -10.00 1.45 17.84
C ILE A 200 -11.29 1.60 18.66
N GLY A 201 -11.12 2.02 19.91
CA GLY A 201 -12.21 2.02 20.89
C GLY A 201 -12.33 0.69 21.63
N GLN A 202 -13.17 0.67 22.66
CA GLN A 202 -13.41 -0.50 23.51
C GLN A 202 -14.39 -1.49 22.85
N GLU A 203 -15.17 -1.00 21.91
CA GLU A 203 -16.19 -1.74 21.17
C GLU A 203 -15.65 -2.40 19.90
N ALA A 204 -14.35 -2.31 19.61
CA ALA A 204 -13.78 -2.90 18.41
C ALA A 204 -14.07 -4.42 18.32
N ASN A 205 -14.41 -4.90 17.13
CA ASN A 205 -14.76 -6.32 16.92
C ASN A 205 -13.55 -7.16 16.50
N ASP A 206 -12.85 -7.71 17.49
CA ASP A 206 -11.62 -8.47 17.32
C ASP A 206 -11.78 -9.70 16.43
N ASN A 207 -12.98 -10.29 16.38
CA ASN A 207 -13.21 -11.46 15.54
C ASN A 207 -13.16 -11.08 14.06
N ILE A 208 -13.74 -9.93 13.69
CA ILE A 208 -13.68 -9.41 12.31
C ILE A 208 -12.25 -9.01 11.96
N LEU A 209 -11.54 -8.37 12.89
CA LEU A 209 -10.13 -8.02 12.73
C LEU A 209 -9.25 -9.27 12.55
N ALA A 210 -9.51 -10.33 13.31
CA ALA A 210 -8.79 -11.59 13.22
C ALA A 210 -9.11 -12.36 11.94
N GLU A 211 -10.34 -12.27 11.43
CA GLU A 211 -10.70 -12.82 10.11
C GLU A 211 -9.88 -12.15 9.00
N PHE A 212 -9.67 -10.84 9.09
CA PHE A 212 -8.79 -10.11 8.17
C PHE A 212 -7.33 -10.59 8.31
N THR A 213 -6.73 -10.49 9.50
CA THR A 213 -5.30 -10.83 9.65
C THR A 213 -4.99 -12.31 9.46
N GLY A 214 -5.98 -13.18 9.67
CA GLY A 214 -5.81 -14.64 9.75
C GLY A 214 -5.28 -15.11 11.10
N SER A 215 -5.02 -14.21 12.05
CA SER A 215 -4.55 -14.55 13.40
C SER A 215 -4.95 -13.50 14.44
N LYS A 216 -5.53 -13.98 15.55
CA LYS A 216 -5.87 -13.15 16.72
C LYS A 216 -4.65 -12.48 17.34
N ASP A 217 -3.47 -13.10 17.25
CA ASP A 217 -2.24 -12.59 17.87
C ASP A 217 -1.76 -11.27 17.21
N THR A 218 -2.23 -11.01 15.99
CA THR A 218 -1.93 -9.79 15.21
C THR A 218 -3.07 -8.76 15.23
N VAL A 219 -4.07 -8.99 16.08
CA VAL A 219 -5.10 -8.01 16.43
C VAL A 219 -4.65 -7.29 17.69
N VAL A 220 -4.71 -5.96 17.64
CA VAL A 220 -4.05 -5.09 18.60
C VAL A 220 -5.00 -3.99 19.03
N HIS A 221 -5.03 -3.67 20.33
CA HIS A 221 -5.82 -2.59 20.89
C HIS A 221 -4.91 -1.66 21.67
N ALA A 222 -5.19 -0.35 21.60
CA ALA A 222 -4.55 0.69 22.43
C ALA A 222 -3.01 0.75 22.34
N TYR A 223 -2.49 1.20 21.19
CA TYR A 223 -1.05 1.46 21.02
C TYR A 223 -0.76 2.95 20.82
N SER A 224 0.33 3.44 21.43
CA SER A 224 0.91 4.75 21.09
C SER A 224 1.59 4.68 19.71
N GLY A 225 1.82 5.83 19.06
CA GLY A 225 2.50 5.87 17.76
C GLY A 225 3.89 5.21 17.80
N GLY A 226 4.59 5.33 18.93
CA GLY A 226 5.89 4.69 19.16
C GLY A 226 5.85 3.16 19.17
N GLN A 227 4.80 2.53 19.70
CA GLN A 227 4.70 1.07 19.71
C GLN A 227 4.31 0.54 18.32
N LEU A 228 3.39 1.23 17.63
CA LEU A 228 3.07 0.93 16.23
C LEU A 228 4.30 1.09 15.33
N ALA A 229 5.15 2.07 15.61
CA ALA A 229 6.42 2.27 14.95
C ALA A 229 7.41 1.11 15.17
N GLN A 230 7.55 0.63 16.41
CA GLN A 230 8.39 -0.54 16.68
C GLN A 230 7.86 -1.78 15.97
N MET A 231 6.53 -1.97 15.94
CA MET A 231 5.92 -3.05 15.17
C MET A 231 6.24 -2.90 13.68
N ILE A 232 6.08 -1.72 13.09
CA ILE A 232 6.44 -1.49 11.69
C ILE A 232 7.93 -1.72 11.44
N LYS A 233 8.80 -1.32 12.37
CA LYS A 233 10.23 -1.59 12.28
C LYS A 233 10.53 -3.09 12.27
N ILE A 234 9.94 -3.83 13.20
CA ILE A 234 10.05 -5.30 13.28
C ILE A 234 9.56 -5.93 11.98
N ILE A 235 8.42 -5.49 11.48
CA ILE A 235 7.83 -5.99 10.24
C ILE A 235 8.73 -5.66 9.05
N ALA A 236 9.21 -4.43 8.92
CA ALA A 236 10.09 -4.01 7.83
C ALA A 236 11.40 -4.79 7.81
N VAL A 237 12.01 -5.01 8.98
CA VAL A 237 13.21 -5.86 9.14
C VAL A 237 12.89 -7.32 8.82
N THR A 238 11.73 -7.82 9.23
CA THR A 238 11.32 -9.21 8.98
C THR A 238 11.02 -9.44 7.49
N SER A 239 10.32 -8.51 6.84
CA SER A 239 10.03 -8.50 5.40
C SER A 239 11.31 -8.44 4.57
N SER A 240 12.30 -7.63 4.97
CA SER A 240 13.60 -7.58 4.27
C SER A 240 14.34 -8.91 4.35
N GLN A 241 14.23 -9.64 5.46
CA GLN A 241 14.79 -10.99 5.62
C GLN A 241 14.05 -12.05 4.81
N ILE A 242 12.74 -11.92 4.57
CA ILE A 242 11.97 -12.84 3.70
C ILE A 242 12.51 -12.78 2.26
N GLY A 243 12.73 -11.57 1.74
CA GLY A 243 13.18 -11.41 0.35
C GLY A 243 14.65 -11.72 0.11
N SER A 244 15.48 -11.87 1.14
CA SER A 244 16.95 -11.97 1.01
C SER A 244 17.50 -13.40 1.07
N LYS A 245 16.74 -14.35 1.62
CA LYS A 245 17.13 -15.77 1.65
C LYS A 245 16.28 -16.52 0.62
N SER A 246 16.94 -17.15 -0.36
CA SER A 246 16.34 -18.24 -1.14
C SER A 246 15.62 -19.18 -0.17
N MET A 247 14.38 -19.52 -0.49
CA MET A 247 13.43 -20.21 0.39
C MET A 247 13.83 -21.67 0.63
N THR A 248 14.78 -21.89 1.54
CA THR A 248 15.03 -23.20 2.16
C THR A 248 15.35 -22.97 3.64
N LEU A 249 14.29 -22.94 4.46
CA LEU A 249 14.41 -23.23 5.87
C LEU A 249 14.02 -24.71 6.01
N SER A 250 15.01 -25.58 6.20
CA SER A 250 14.78 -26.97 6.56
C SER A 250 14.61 -27.04 8.08
N ASP A 251 13.45 -27.48 8.56
CA ASP A 251 13.32 -27.98 9.92
C ASP A 251 13.93 -29.40 9.97
N ASP A 252 14.45 -29.84 11.12
CA ASP A 252 15.25 -31.08 11.32
C ASP A 252 14.44 -32.40 11.09
N THR A 253 13.33 -32.32 10.36
CA THR A 253 12.41 -33.42 10.03
C THR A 253 12.03 -33.40 8.55
N SER A 254 13.00 -33.46 7.64
CA SER A 254 12.82 -33.86 6.22
C SER A 254 11.49 -33.48 5.54
N HIS A 255 11.04 -32.24 5.71
CA HIS A 255 9.93 -31.63 5.01
C HIS A 255 10.45 -30.31 4.45
N GLU A 256 10.46 -30.16 3.12
CA GLU A 256 10.68 -28.86 2.50
C GLU A 256 9.51 -27.97 2.89
N LEU A 257 9.75 -26.97 3.75
CA LEU A 257 8.72 -26.01 4.15
C LEU A 257 8.30 -25.20 2.92
N GLY A 258 6.99 -25.18 2.63
CA GLY A 258 6.45 -24.39 1.53
C GLY A 258 6.54 -22.90 1.82
N GLU A 259 6.37 -22.07 0.77
CA GLU A 259 6.37 -20.62 0.96
C GLU A 259 5.30 -20.19 1.98
N GLU A 260 4.10 -20.76 1.88
CA GLU A 260 2.98 -20.52 2.81
C GLU A 260 3.34 -20.84 4.27
N ASP A 261 4.11 -21.90 4.54
CA ASP A 261 4.51 -22.28 5.90
C ASP A 261 5.47 -21.24 6.51
N VAL A 262 6.40 -20.73 5.70
CA VAL A 262 7.36 -19.70 6.13
C VAL A 262 6.64 -18.39 6.45
N PHE A 263 5.68 -17.98 5.61
CA PHE A 263 4.88 -16.79 5.89
C PHE A 263 3.99 -16.97 7.11
N ALA A 264 3.36 -18.13 7.29
CA ALA A 264 2.57 -18.44 8.48
C ALA A 264 3.43 -18.39 9.74
N ALA A 265 4.64 -18.95 9.71
CA ALA A 265 5.59 -18.90 10.83
C ALA A 265 5.99 -17.46 11.16
N LYS A 266 6.23 -16.61 10.14
CA LYS A 266 6.55 -15.20 10.36
C LYS A 266 5.36 -14.36 10.82
N GLN A 267 4.16 -14.61 10.33
CA GLN A 267 2.93 -14.00 10.83
C GLN A 267 2.71 -14.38 12.31
N LYS A 268 3.02 -15.62 12.69
CA LYS A 268 2.99 -16.07 14.09
C LYS A 268 4.06 -15.40 14.96
N LEU A 269 5.30 -15.31 14.48
CA LEU A 269 6.38 -14.59 15.18
C LEU A 269 6.03 -13.12 15.37
N LEU A 270 5.46 -12.49 14.34
CA LEU A 270 4.95 -11.13 14.43
C LEU A 270 3.90 -11.02 15.53
N GLY A 271 2.92 -11.93 15.57
CA GLY A 271 1.94 -12.00 16.65
C GLY A 271 2.58 -12.11 18.03
N GLN A 272 3.57 -12.98 18.20
CA GLN A 272 4.27 -13.14 19.48
C GLN A 272 5.00 -11.86 19.91
N GLN A 273 5.70 -11.20 18.98
CA GLN A 273 6.41 -9.94 19.26
C GLN A 273 5.45 -8.81 19.59
N ILE A 274 4.30 -8.76 18.91
CA ILE A 274 3.22 -7.82 19.24
C ILE A 274 2.77 -8.05 20.67
N GLN A 275 2.44 -9.29 21.05
CA GLN A 275 1.97 -9.61 22.40
C GLN A 275 3.03 -9.34 23.49
N GLU A 276 4.31 -9.54 23.20
CA GLU A 276 5.41 -9.16 24.10
C GLU A 276 5.47 -7.63 24.29
N LEU A 277 5.31 -6.85 23.22
CA LEU A 277 5.21 -5.40 23.29
C LEU A 277 3.97 -4.93 24.07
N VAL A 278 2.82 -5.63 23.97
CA VAL A 278 1.64 -5.34 24.80
C VAL A 278 1.98 -5.54 26.29
N SER A 279 2.52 -6.71 26.62
CA SER A 279 2.65 -7.19 28.00
C SER A 279 3.77 -6.51 28.80
N THR A 280 4.86 -6.11 28.15
CA THR A 280 5.99 -5.45 28.81
C THR A 280 5.69 -4.05 29.35
N GLN A 281 4.56 -3.43 29.00
CA GLN A 281 4.16 -2.13 29.54
C GLN A 281 2.93 -2.15 30.46
N THR A 282 2.18 -3.25 30.53
CA THR A 282 1.15 -3.41 31.59
C THR A 282 1.75 -3.52 32.99
N ASP A 283 3.04 -3.84 33.11
CA ASP A 283 3.77 -3.84 34.39
C ASP A 283 4.36 -2.47 34.77
N GLY A 284 4.15 -1.42 33.96
CA GLY A 284 4.83 -0.12 34.08
C GLY A 284 4.00 1.07 34.59
N ASP A 285 2.66 1.01 34.58
CA ASP A 285 1.81 2.16 34.94
C ASP A 285 0.49 1.72 35.61
N ASP A 286 0.58 1.02 36.74
CA ASP A 286 -0.48 1.06 37.76
C ASP A 286 -0.06 2.05 38.86
N VAL A 287 -0.20 3.35 38.60
CA VAL A 287 -0.28 4.33 39.68
C VAL A 287 -1.76 4.43 40.07
N PRO A 288 -2.15 4.01 41.27
CA PRO A 288 -3.52 4.19 41.74
C PRO A 288 -3.82 5.69 41.73
N PHE A 289 -4.86 6.11 41.01
CA PHE A 289 -5.44 7.44 41.18
C PHE A 289 -6.00 7.52 42.61
N ASP A 290 -5.16 7.96 43.53
CA ASP A 290 -5.55 8.41 44.85
C ASP A 290 -6.55 9.57 44.68
N THR A 291 -7.79 9.31 45.04
CA THR A 291 -8.83 10.33 45.16
C THR A 291 -8.66 11.00 46.51
N GLY A 292 -7.76 11.98 46.57
CA GLY A 292 -7.51 12.79 47.75
C GLY A 292 -7.49 14.28 47.41
N TRP A 293 -8.41 15.01 48.05
CA TRP A 293 -8.66 16.46 48.09
C TRP A 293 -9.77 17.01 47.18
#